data_AF-A0A1C3IW41-F1
#
_entry.id   AF-A0A1C3IW41-F1
#
_cell.length_a   1.000
_cell.length_b   1.000
_cell.length_c   1.000
_cell.angle_alpha   90.00
_cell.angle_beta   90.00
_cell.angle_gamma   90.00
#
_symmetry.space_group_name_H-M   'P 1'
#
loop_
_entity.id
_entity.type
_entity.pdbx_description
1 polymer ?
#
loop_
_entity_poly.entity_id
_entity_poly.type
_entity_poly.pdbx_seq_one_letter_code
_entity_poly.pdbx_strand_id
1 'polypeptide(L)'
;MSTLQGTPTQHGISILKSNLKQTAKKFQLIGALTHNAPSASLSVFHTDTIETSYYDDNGVLTFVFNLPIETHFNEYLYQIKIVDTSDQSIVDCQTPVIALAKGIGGMVTLKAAVSGQAGQVIFKHNQYVTETELLGLHFSKLKKELLALRCGEIEHFDDPNPRAGWVDLDGGILSRATDSLLWAHAQRTGLLISQATKDSDKKKYAAYWGTGDGSTTFTRPNPHLVGAYTRATPAGVAHGEYQGDAIRDIQGTIPFGLLRKNENPQGSFYGTNRSSQEYGITSAGYYNEGRVHFDVSRVVPTASENRPHSINYAAKIHRGWM
;
A
#
# COMPACT_ATOMS: atom_id res chain seq x y z
N MET A 1 -18.16 -37.82 -29.79
CA MET A 1 -18.18 -37.41 -28.37
C MET A 1 -19.53 -37.80 -27.80
N SER A 2 -19.57 -38.67 -26.80
CA SER A 2 -20.80 -38.94 -26.05
C SER A 2 -21.20 -37.67 -25.31
N THR A 3 -22.39 -37.13 -25.62
CA THR A 3 -22.95 -35.98 -24.91
C THR A 3 -23.19 -36.36 -23.45
N LEU A 4 -22.55 -35.66 -22.52
CA LEU A 4 -22.85 -35.78 -21.09
C LEU A 4 -24.25 -35.19 -20.86
N GLN A 5 -25.16 -36.02 -20.35
CA GLN A 5 -26.56 -35.68 -20.15
C GLN A 5 -26.92 -35.80 -18.67
N GLY A 6 -27.38 -34.70 -18.08
CA GLY A 6 -28.01 -34.72 -16.76
C GLY A 6 -29.42 -35.29 -16.88
N THR A 7 -29.67 -36.43 -16.24
CA THR A 7 -30.97 -37.12 -16.28
C THR A 7 -31.71 -36.89 -14.97
N PRO A 8 -32.86 -36.19 -14.97
CA PRO A 8 -33.69 -36.07 -13.78
C PRO A 8 -34.20 -37.43 -13.30
N THR A 9 -34.21 -37.67 -11.99
CA THR A 9 -34.86 -38.86 -11.40
C THR A 9 -36.38 -38.66 -11.37
N GLN A 10 -37.15 -39.73 -11.15
CA GLN A 10 -38.61 -39.62 -11.01
C GLN A 10 -39.02 -38.70 -9.84
N HIS A 11 -38.25 -38.72 -8.75
CA HIS A 11 -38.35 -37.79 -7.63
C HIS A 11 -37.97 -36.37 -8.04
N GLY A 12 -36.87 -36.22 -8.79
CA GLY A 12 -36.44 -34.93 -9.30
C GLY A 12 -37.48 -34.28 -10.20
N ILE A 13 -38.15 -35.01 -11.07
CA ILE A 13 -39.19 -34.46 -11.94
C ILE A 13 -40.32 -33.81 -11.14
N SER A 14 -40.73 -34.37 -9.99
CA SER A 14 -41.78 -33.78 -9.15
C SER A 14 -41.30 -32.49 -8.48
N ILE A 15 -40.06 -32.47 -7.98
CA ILE A 15 -39.45 -31.28 -7.35
C ILE A 15 -39.23 -30.17 -8.38
N LEU A 16 -38.63 -30.48 -9.52
CA LEU A 16 -38.21 -29.51 -10.52
C LEU A 16 -39.38 -28.83 -11.22
N LYS A 17 -40.54 -29.50 -11.31
CA LYS A 17 -41.79 -28.93 -11.84
C LYS A 17 -42.62 -28.17 -10.79
N SER A 18 -42.18 -28.13 -9.54
CA SER A 18 -42.93 -27.57 -8.42
C SER A 18 -42.31 -26.28 -7.86
N ASN A 19 -43.03 -25.65 -6.93
CA ASN A 19 -42.50 -24.55 -6.11
C ASN A 19 -41.38 -25.01 -5.16
N LEU A 20 -41.18 -26.32 -4.96
CA LEU A 20 -40.12 -26.90 -4.14
C LEU A 20 -38.75 -26.90 -4.83
N LYS A 21 -38.59 -26.38 -6.05
CA LYS A 21 -37.29 -26.26 -6.73
C LYS A 21 -36.18 -25.58 -5.90
N GLN A 22 -36.57 -24.79 -4.90
CA GLN A 22 -35.64 -24.18 -3.94
C GLN A 22 -34.92 -25.20 -3.04
N THR A 23 -35.34 -26.47 -3.02
CA THR A 23 -34.69 -27.55 -2.24
C THR A 23 -33.47 -28.14 -2.96
N ALA A 24 -33.33 -27.94 -4.28
CA ALA A 24 -32.18 -28.36 -5.07
C ALA A 24 -30.98 -27.41 -4.85
N LYS A 25 -30.34 -27.53 -3.67
CA LYS A 25 -29.29 -26.62 -3.20
C LYS A 25 -27.94 -27.26 -2.98
N LYS A 26 -27.83 -28.58 -3.17
CA LYS A 26 -26.58 -29.31 -2.96
C LYS A 26 -26.24 -30.15 -4.18
N PHE A 27 -24.95 -30.33 -4.41
CA PHE A 27 -24.44 -31.34 -5.32
C PHE A 27 -23.56 -32.33 -4.56
N GLN A 28 -23.46 -33.54 -5.10
CA GLN A 28 -22.61 -34.61 -4.59
C GLN A 28 -21.72 -35.13 -5.71
N LEU A 29 -20.45 -35.36 -5.39
CA LEU A 29 -19.50 -36.04 -6.26
C LEU A 29 -19.43 -37.51 -5.87
N ILE A 30 -19.69 -38.36 -6.85
CA ILE A 30 -19.75 -39.80 -6.70
C ILE A 30 -18.56 -40.42 -7.42
N GLY A 31 -17.83 -41.28 -6.73
CA GLY A 31 -16.57 -41.80 -7.22
C GLY A 31 -16.04 -43.00 -6.47
N ALA A 32 -14.81 -43.38 -6.81
CA ALA A 32 -14.06 -44.47 -6.18
C ALA A 32 -12.56 -44.25 -6.33
N LEU A 33 -11.76 -44.91 -5.48
CA LEU A 33 -10.30 -44.79 -5.48
C LEU A 33 -9.61 -45.42 -6.71
N THR A 34 -10.34 -46.20 -7.51
CA THR A 34 -9.79 -46.85 -8.71
C THR A 34 -10.52 -46.38 -9.96
N HIS A 35 -9.81 -46.37 -11.09
CA HIS A 35 -10.31 -45.92 -12.40
C HIS A 35 -11.33 -46.89 -13.05
N ASN A 36 -11.37 -48.16 -12.60
CA ASN A 36 -12.24 -49.20 -13.15
C ASN A 36 -13.16 -49.80 -12.08
N ALA A 37 -13.64 -48.96 -11.16
CA ALA A 37 -14.49 -49.40 -10.07
C ALA A 37 -15.87 -49.84 -10.60
N PRO A 38 -16.44 -50.97 -10.13
CA PRO A 38 -17.80 -51.33 -10.47
C PRO A 38 -18.80 -50.32 -9.91
N SER A 39 -19.93 -50.10 -10.59
CA SER A 39 -20.94 -49.10 -10.16
C SER A 39 -21.44 -49.31 -8.72
N ALA A 40 -21.44 -50.54 -8.23
CA ALA A 40 -21.85 -50.88 -6.87
C ALA A 40 -20.87 -50.41 -5.77
N SER A 41 -19.61 -50.11 -6.12
CA SER A 41 -18.60 -49.60 -5.17
C SER A 41 -18.46 -48.09 -5.18
N LEU A 42 -19.26 -47.37 -5.98
CA LEU A 42 -19.21 -45.92 -6.04
C LEU A 42 -19.86 -45.32 -4.78
N SER A 43 -19.20 -44.33 -4.17
CA SER A 43 -19.69 -43.63 -2.99
C SER A 43 -19.59 -42.12 -3.14
N VAL A 44 -20.32 -41.39 -2.30
CA VAL A 44 -20.18 -39.94 -2.18
C VAL A 44 -18.82 -39.65 -1.53
N PHE A 45 -17.95 -38.91 -2.22
CA PHE A 45 -16.67 -38.46 -1.64
C PHE A 45 -16.63 -36.96 -1.38
N HIS A 46 -17.59 -36.19 -1.92
CA HIS A 46 -17.70 -34.76 -1.66
C HIS A 46 -19.15 -34.30 -1.81
N THR A 47 -19.56 -33.37 -0.95
CA THR A 47 -20.87 -32.72 -0.98
C THR A 47 -20.68 -31.24 -0.72
N ASP A 48 -21.27 -30.39 -1.54
CA ASP A 48 -21.25 -28.95 -1.34
C ASP A 48 -22.51 -28.30 -1.95
N THR A 49 -22.61 -26.99 -1.80
CA THR A 49 -23.77 -26.19 -2.18
C THR A 49 -23.71 -25.76 -3.65
N ILE A 50 -24.89 -25.59 -4.23
CA ILE A 50 -25.10 -25.04 -5.56
C ILE A 50 -25.10 -23.53 -5.44
N GLU A 51 -24.32 -22.86 -6.28
CA GLU A 51 -24.19 -21.40 -6.28
C GLU A 51 -25.47 -20.76 -6.81
N THR A 52 -25.97 -21.23 -7.95
CA THR A 52 -27.24 -20.76 -8.51
C THR A 52 -27.94 -21.82 -9.35
N SER A 53 -29.27 -21.69 -9.45
CA SER A 53 -30.09 -22.50 -10.35
C SER A 53 -31.14 -21.62 -11.05
N TYR A 54 -31.26 -21.77 -12.37
CA TYR A 54 -32.15 -20.95 -13.20
C TYR A 54 -32.56 -21.69 -14.48
N TYR A 55 -33.63 -21.23 -15.12
CA TYR A 55 -34.00 -21.68 -16.46
C TYR A 55 -33.24 -20.83 -17.49
N ASP A 56 -32.53 -21.46 -18.42
CA ASP A 56 -31.87 -20.74 -19.50
C ASP A 56 -32.86 -20.27 -20.58
N ASP A 57 -32.37 -19.53 -21.57
CA ASP A 57 -33.20 -18.97 -22.66
C ASP A 57 -33.95 -20.05 -23.48
N ASN A 58 -33.53 -21.31 -23.38
CA ASN A 58 -34.18 -22.45 -24.04
C ASN A 58 -35.14 -23.21 -23.09
N GLY A 59 -35.37 -22.69 -21.88
CA GLY A 59 -36.23 -23.32 -20.88
C GLY A 59 -35.61 -24.55 -20.21
N VAL A 60 -34.30 -24.74 -20.28
CA VAL A 60 -33.60 -25.86 -19.64
C VAL A 60 -33.15 -25.45 -18.25
N LEU A 61 -33.45 -26.29 -17.26
CA LEU A 61 -33.01 -26.03 -15.88
C LEU A 61 -31.50 -26.23 -15.77
N THR A 62 -30.82 -25.18 -15.34
CA THR A 62 -29.37 -25.10 -15.28
C THR A 62 -28.92 -24.88 -13.84
N PHE A 63 -27.95 -25.68 -13.40
CA PHE A 63 -27.31 -25.59 -12.10
C PHE A 63 -25.85 -25.16 -12.28
N VAL A 64 -25.42 -24.19 -11.50
CA VAL A 64 -24.03 -23.72 -11.49
C VAL A 64 -23.46 -23.94 -10.10
N PHE A 65 -22.31 -24.60 -10.03
CA PHE A 65 -21.58 -24.89 -8.81
C PHE A 65 -20.08 -24.97 -9.09
N ASN A 66 -19.26 -24.88 -8.05
CA ASN A 66 -17.80 -24.89 -8.19
C ASN A 66 -17.22 -26.19 -7.65
N LEU A 67 -16.38 -26.84 -8.46
CA LEU A 67 -15.52 -27.93 -7.99
C LEU A 67 -14.30 -27.33 -7.28
N PRO A 68 -13.93 -27.81 -6.07
CA PRO A 68 -12.81 -27.25 -5.31
C PRO A 68 -11.48 -27.42 -6.05
N ILE A 69 -10.87 -26.32 -6.50
CA ILE A 69 -9.59 -26.36 -7.23
C ILE A 69 -8.38 -26.61 -6.31
N GLU A 70 -8.48 -26.22 -5.03
CA GLU A 70 -7.38 -26.34 -4.07
C GLU A 70 -7.31 -27.72 -3.40
N THR A 71 -8.36 -28.53 -3.56
CA THR A 71 -8.47 -29.84 -2.92
C THR A 71 -7.92 -30.91 -3.85
N HIS A 72 -7.05 -31.76 -3.32
CA HIS A 72 -6.66 -33.00 -3.99
C HIS A 72 -7.64 -34.10 -3.59
N PHE A 73 -8.44 -34.59 -4.54
CA PHE A 73 -9.27 -35.77 -4.33
C PHE A 73 -8.52 -37.01 -4.80
N ASN A 74 -8.48 -38.04 -3.94
CA ASN A 74 -7.85 -39.32 -4.28
C ASN A 74 -8.78 -40.19 -5.14
N GLU A 75 -10.08 -39.89 -5.08
CA GLU A 75 -11.13 -40.55 -5.83
C GLU A 75 -11.20 -40.04 -7.27
N TYR A 76 -11.47 -40.97 -8.19
CA TYR A 76 -11.90 -40.64 -9.53
C TYR A 76 -13.39 -40.30 -9.50
N LEU A 77 -13.77 -39.19 -10.14
CA LEU A 77 -15.16 -38.77 -10.34
C LEU A 77 -15.80 -39.60 -11.45
N TYR A 78 -16.94 -40.22 -11.16
CA TYR A 78 -17.76 -40.96 -12.13
C TYR A 78 -19.10 -40.31 -12.38
N GLN A 79 -19.65 -39.62 -11.38
CA GLN A 79 -20.98 -39.05 -11.46
C GLN A 79 -21.09 -37.81 -10.58
N ILE A 80 -21.85 -36.83 -11.05
CA ILE A 80 -22.30 -35.70 -10.26
C ILE A 80 -23.81 -35.85 -10.04
N LYS A 81 -24.24 -35.69 -8.79
CA LYS A 81 -25.66 -35.67 -8.43
C LYS A 81 -26.07 -34.30 -7.94
N ILE A 82 -27.25 -33.86 -8.34
CA ILE A 82 -27.97 -32.77 -7.67
C ILE A 82 -28.93 -33.42 -6.68
N VAL A 83 -28.89 -33.00 -5.43
CA VAL A 83 -29.71 -33.60 -4.36
C VAL A 83 -30.58 -32.55 -3.67
N ASP A 84 -31.66 -33.01 -3.04
CA ASP A 84 -32.49 -32.17 -2.19
C ASP A 84 -31.88 -32.02 -0.77
N THR A 85 -32.61 -31.35 0.11
CA THR A 85 -32.20 -31.14 1.51
C THR A 85 -32.07 -32.42 2.32
N SER A 86 -32.69 -33.51 1.86
CA SER A 86 -32.65 -34.84 2.47
C SER A 86 -31.64 -35.77 1.78
N ASP A 87 -30.75 -35.20 0.95
CA ASP A 87 -29.73 -35.89 0.16
C ASP A 87 -30.30 -36.92 -0.84
N GLN A 88 -31.58 -36.78 -1.20
CA GLN A 88 -32.21 -37.62 -2.22
C GLN A 88 -31.91 -37.07 -3.61
N SER A 89 -31.53 -37.95 -4.56
CA SER A 89 -31.13 -37.53 -5.90
C SER A 89 -32.29 -36.93 -6.70
N ILE A 90 -32.06 -35.73 -7.21
CA ILE A 90 -32.93 -34.98 -8.12
C ILE A 90 -32.44 -35.15 -9.57
N VAL A 91 -31.14 -35.00 -9.80
CA VAL A 91 -30.54 -35.13 -11.13
C VAL A 91 -29.26 -35.95 -11.04
N ASP A 92 -29.16 -36.95 -11.90
CA ASP A 92 -27.99 -37.82 -12.03
C ASP A 92 -27.27 -37.50 -13.34
N CYS A 93 -26.00 -37.09 -13.27
CA CYS A 93 -25.16 -36.83 -14.43
C CYS A 93 -23.92 -37.73 -14.39
N GLN A 94 -23.86 -38.70 -15.30
CA GLN A 94 -22.63 -39.47 -15.50
C GLN A 94 -21.56 -38.58 -16.11
N THR A 95 -20.33 -38.71 -15.63
CA THR A 95 -19.16 -38.01 -16.17
C THR A 95 -18.23 -39.02 -16.85
N PRO A 96 -17.31 -38.59 -17.73
CA PRO A 96 -16.12 -39.39 -17.97
C PRO A 96 -15.39 -39.58 -16.63
N VAL A 97 -14.63 -40.67 -16.51
CA VAL A 97 -13.84 -40.91 -15.29
C VAL A 97 -12.74 -39.86 -15.21
N ILE A 98 -12.84 -38.94 -14.25
CA ILE A 98 -11.95 -37.77 -14.12
C ILE A 98 -11.20 -37.84 -12.79
N ALA A 99 -9.88 -37.63 -12.83
CA ALA A 99 -9.08 -37.41 -11.61
C ALA A 99 -9.11 -35.91 -11.25
N LEU A 100 -9.58 -35.59 -10.05
CA LEU A 100 -9.65 -34.21 -9.53
C LEU A 100 -8.46 -33.92 -8.61
N ALA A 101 -7.26 -33.88 -9.21
CA ALA A 101 -6.06 -33.46 -8.49
C ALA A 101 -6.10 -31.96 -8.20
N LYS A 102 -5.37 -31.52 -7.17
CA LYS A 102 -5.17 -30.10 -6.87
C LYS A 102 -4.76 -29.33 -8.14
N GLY A 103 -5.48 -28.25 -8.43
CA GLY A 103 -5.35 -27.44 -9.64
C GLY A 103 -6.41 -27.76 -10.72
N ILE A 104 -7.16 -28.86 -10.59
CA ILE A 104 -8.22 -29.27 -11.52
C ILE A 104 -9.58 -29.10 -10.84
N GLY A 105 -10.31 -28.05 -11.21
CA GLY A 105 -11.61 -27.70 -10.64
C GLY A 105 -12.25 -26.50 -11.35
N GLY A 106 -13.09 -25.74 -10.64
CA GLY A 106 -13.73 -24.51 -11.15
C GLY A 106 -15.22 -24.65 -11.43
N MET A 107 -15.77 -23.68 -12.17
CA MET A 107 -17.21 -23.57 -12.42
C MET A 107 -17.71 -24.69 -13.34
N VAL A 108 -18.71 -25.42 -12.86
CA VAL A 108 -19.43 -26.46 -13.60
C VAL A 108 -20.86 -26.02 -13.81
N THR A 109 -21.32 -26.18 -15.05
CA THR A 109 -22.72 -25.93 -15.44
C THR A 109 -23.37 -27.27 -15.80
N LEU A 110 -24.31 -27.72 -14.97
CA LEU A 110 -25.08 -28.95 -15.20
C LEU A 110 -26.47 -28.58 -15.70
N LYS A 111 -26.84 -29.10 -16.87
CA LYS A 111 -28.15 -28.86 -17.49
C LYS A 111 -29.03 -30.10 -17.36
N ALA A 112 -30.23 -29.91 -16.81
CA ALA A 112 -31.24 -30.95 -16.63
C ALA A 112 -32.49 -30.57 -17.44
N ALA A 113 -32.82 -31.38 -18.45
CA ALA A 113 -34.02 -31.16 -19.25
C ALA A 113 -35.26 -31.71 -18.51
N VAL A 114 -36.09 -30.82 -17.97
CA VAL A 114 -37.30 -31.16 -17.18
C VAL A 114 -38.51 -31.46 -18.11
N SER A 115 -38.40 -31.09 -19.39
CA SER A 115 -39.25 -31.51 -20.52
C SER A 115 -38.54 -31.25 -21.87
N GLY A 116 -38.56 -32.21 -22.81
CA GLY A 116 -37.90 -32.08 -24.13
C GLY A 116 -36.43 -32.53 -24.16
N GLN A 117 -35.85 -32.65 -25.36
CA GLN A 117 -34.58 -33.35 -25.69
C GLN A 117 -33.38 -33.00 -24.78
N ALA A 118 -32.48 -33.98 -24.62
CA ALA A 118 -31.47 -34.06 -23.57
C ALA A 118 -30.47 -32.88 -23.54
N GLY A 119 -30.33 -32.27 -22.36
CA GLY A 119 -29.42 -31.15 -22.12
C GLY A 119 -27.95 -31.55 -22.22
N GLN A 120 -27.16 -30.73 -22.92
CA GLN A 120 -25.71 -30.87 -23.02
C GLN A 120 -25.02 -30.17 -21.83
N VAL A 121 -24.06 -30.86 -21.20
CA VAL A 121 -23.07 -30.21 -20.33
C VAL A 121 -22.02 -29.52 -21.21
N ILE A 122 -21.87 -28.21 -21.07
CA ILE A 122 -20.84 -27.42 -21.75
C ILE A 122 -19.88 -26.89 -20.69
N PHE A 123 -18.64 -27.34 -20.71
CA PHE A 123 -17.56 -26.68 -19.98
C PHE A 123 -17.19 -25.41 -20.74
N LYS A 124 -17.56 -24.24 -20.22
CA LYS A 124 -17.13 -22.95 -20.76
C LYS A 124 -15.91 -22.47 -19.99
N HIS A 125 -14.87 -22.06 -20.70
CA HIS A 125 -13.82 -21.23 -20.13
C HIS A 125 -14.45 -19.88 -19.74
N ASN A 126 -14.55 -19.60 -18.44
CA ASN A 126 -15.09 -18.33 -17.99
C ASN A 126 -14.03 -17.24 -18.19
N GLN A 127 -14.41 -16.13 -18.83
CA GLN A 127 -13.53 -14.96 -18.99
C GLN A 127 -13.42 -14.11 -17.71
N TYR A 128 -14.14 -14.49 -16.65
CA TYR A 128 -14.22 -13.75 -15.40
C TYR A 128 -13.46 -14.49 -14.30
N VAL A 129 -12.60 -13.74 -13.61
CA VAL A 129 -11.85 -14.19 -12.44
C VAL A 129 -12.81 -14.31 -11.26
N THR A 130 -12.80 -15.45 -10.56
CA THR A 130 -13.61 -15.62 -9.32
C THR A 130 -13.03 -14.79 -8.18
N GLU A 131 -13.81 -14.45 -7.15
CA GLU A 131 -13.28 -13.72 -5.98
C GLU A 131 -12.11 -14.46 -5.33
N THR A 132 -12.19 -15.79 -5.23
CA THR A 132 -11.11 -16.62 -4.68
C THR A 132 -9.86 -16.60 -5.55
N GLU A 133 -10.01 -16.68 -6.87
CA GLU A 133 -8.90 -16.57 -7.82
C GLU A 133 -8.28 -15.15 -7.80
N LEU A 134 -9.12 -14.12 -7.71
CA LEU A 134 -8.69 -12.74 -7.55
C LEU A 134 -7.89 -12.60 -6.27
N LEU A 135 -8.42 -12.99 -5.11
CA LEU A 135 -7.76 -12.80 -3.81
C LEU A 135 -6.51 -13.68 -3.65
N GLY A 136 -6.61 -14.95 -4.04
CA GLY A 136 -5.57 -15.95 -3.84
C GLY A 136 -4.41 -15.85 -4.84
N LEU A 137 -4.71 -15.71 -6.13
CA LEU A 137 -3.69 -15.79 -7.19
C LEU A 137 -3.25 -14.42 -7.68
N HIS A 138 -4.19 -13.48 -7.88
CA HIS A 138 -3.88 -12.20 -8.51
C HIS A 138 -3.57 -11.09 -7.51
N PHE A 139 -4.40 -10.93 -6.47
CA PHE A 139 -4.35 -9.82 -5.52
C PHE A 139 -3.13 -9.92 -4.63
N SER A 140 -2.75 -11.12 -4.19
CA SER A 140 -1.53 -11.32 -3.40
C SER A 140 -0.27 -10.90 -4.19
N LYS A 141 -0.23 -11.23 -5.49
CA LYS A 141 0.83 -10.79 -6.40
C LYS A 141 0.79 -9.28 -6.64
N LEU A 142 -0.37 -8.75 -6.99
CA LEU A 142 -0.56 -7.32 -7.23
C LEU A 142 -0.25 -6.48 -5.99
N LYS A 143 -0.67 -6.92 -4.81
CA LYS A 143 -0.35 -6.27 -3.52
C LYS A 143 1.17 -6.19 -3.33
N LYS A 144 1.90 -7.28 -3.56
CA LYS A 144 3.36 -7.29 -3.45
C LYS A 144 4.01 -6.32 -4.44
N GLU A 145 3.57 -6.33 -5.69
CA GLU A 145 4.06 -5.42 -6.74
C GLU A 145 3.76 -3.95 -6.41
N LEU A 146 2.53 -3.66 -5.99
CA LEU A 146 2.11 -2.32 -5.56
C LEU A 146 2.93 -1.83 -4.36
N LEU A 147 3.15 -2.66 -3.35
CA LEU A 147 3.98 -2.26 -2.20
C LEU A 147 5.42 -2.00 -2.61
N ALA A 148 5.99 -2.82 -3.50
CA ALA A 148 7.33 -2.62 -4.01
C ALA A 148 7.46 -1.32 -4.81
N LEU A 149 6.45 -0.94 -5.59
CA LEU A 149 6.41 0.34 -6.32
C LEU A 149 6.44 1.56 -5.39
N ARG A 150 5.80 1.45 -4.23
CA ARG A 150 5.79 2.49 -3.20
C ARG A 150 7.11 2.60 -2.42
N CYS A 151 8.02 1.65 -2.57
CA CYS A 151 9.27 1.63 -1.81
C CYS A 151 10.08 2.93 -2.01
N GLY A 152 10.34 3.63 -0.91
CA GLY A 152 11.05 4.90 -0.92
C GLY A 152 10.17 6.15 -1.02
N GLU A 153 8.84 5.99 -1.10
CA GLU A 153 7.90 7.10 -0.93
C GLU A 153 8.05 7.70 0.47
N ILE A 154 8.15 9.03 0.55
CA ILE A 154 8.22 9.77 1.80
C ILE A 154 6.90 10.53 1.97
N GLU A 155 6.26 10.33 3.11
CA GLU A 155 4.99 10.99 3.47
C GLU A 155 5.05 11.57 4.88
N HIS A 156 4.19 12.55 5.13
CA HIS A 156 3.98 13.14 6.45
C HIS A 156 2.73 12.54 7.09
N PHE A 157 2.84 12.20 8.38
CA PHE A 157 1.79 11.54 9.15
C PHE A 157 1.39 12.40 10.35
N ASP A 158 0.08 12.54 10.54
CA ASP A 158 -0.53 13.10 11.74
C ASP A 158 -0.34 12.17 12.94
N ASP A 159 -0.45 10.86 12.73
CA ASP A 159 -0.15 9.82 13.72
C ASP A 159 1.36 9.55 13.83
N PRO A 160 2.00 9.87 14.98
CA PRO A 160 3.42 9.60 15.16
C PRO A 160 3.74 8.12 15.36
N ASN A 161 2.75 7.27 15.66
CA ASN A 161 2.97 5.89 16.06
C ASN A 161 3.52 5.00 14.93
N PRO A 162 4.08 3.81 15.26
CA PRO A 162 4.52 2.84 14.26
C PRO A 162 3.39 2.43 13.32
N ARG A 163 3.68 2.41 12.01
CA ARG A 163 2.72 2.01 10.97
C ARG A 163 3.32 0.89 10.13
N ALA A 164 2.55 -0.19 9.93
CA ALA A 164 3.00 -1.32 9.12
C ALA A 164 3.41 -0.87 7.71
N GLY A 165 4.56 -1.37 7.23
CA GLY A 165 5.14 -0.99 5.95
C GLY A 165 5.84 0.37 5.91
N TRP A 166 5.87 1.13 7.01
CA TRP A 166 6.52 2.43 7.11
C TRP A 166 7.56 2.45 8.23
N VAL A 167 8.58 3.29 8.05
CA VAL A 167 9.63 3.53 9.05
C VAL A 167 9.91 5.04 9.11
N ASP A 168 10.06 5.61 10.30
CA ASP A 168 10.41 7.03 10.47
C ASP A 168 11.73 7.41 9.78
N LEU A 169 11.92 8.69 9.47
CA LEU A 169 13.18 9.20 8.91
C LEU A 169 14.04 9.85 10.02
N ASP A 170 14.50 9.06 10.98
CA ASP A 170 15.18 9.51 12.20
C ASP A 170 16.66 9.09 12.33
N GLY A 171 17.28 8.59 11.26
CA GLY A 171 18.66 8.11 11.32
C GLY A 171 18.85 6.67 11.81
N GLY A 172 17.78 6.00 12.24
CA GLY A 172 17.80 4.63 12.73
C GLY A 172 18.39 3.58 11.76
N ILE A 173 18.80 2.46 12.35
CA ILE A 173 19.43 1.32 11.67
C ILE A 173 18.33 0.40 11.09
N LEU A 174 18.52 -0.03 9.84
CA LEU A 174 17.68 -1.00 9.14
C LEU A 174 18.50 -2.20 8.67
N SER A 175 17.83 -3.35 8.50
CA SER A 175 18.44 -4.61 8.05
C SER A 175 18.40 -4.69 6.52
N ARG A 176 19.53 -4.98 5.87
CA ARG A 176 19.56 -5.17 4.40
C ARG A 176 18.78 -6.40 3.95
N ALA A 177 18.63 -7.41 4.81
CA ALA A 177 17.86 -8.62 4.50
C ALA A 177 16.35 -8.34 4.60
N THR A 178 15.92 -7.75 5.71
CA THR A 178 14.51 -7.45 5.98
C THR A 178 14.00 -6.33 5.08
N ASP A 179 14.81 -5.28 4.90
CA ASP A 179 14.49 -4.09 4.12
C ASP A 179 15.19 -4.08 2.76
N SER A 180 15.28 -5.25 2.12
CA SER A 180 16.03 -5.43 0.87
C SER A 180 15.61 -4.49 -0.26
N LEU A 181 14.30 -4.23 -0.41
CA LEU A 181 13.79 -3.26 -1.39
C LEU A 181 14.22 -1.83 -1.05
N LEU A 182 14.14 -1.43 0.21
CA LEU A 182 14.54 -0.10 0.65
C LEU A 182 16.06 0.08 0.62
N TRP A 183 16.83 -0.99 0.84
CA TRP A 183 18.26 -1.02 0.62
C TRP A 183 18.61 -0.81 -0.86
N ALA A 184 17.94 -1.53 -1.77
CA ALA A 184 18.10 -1.32 -3.20
C ALA A 184 17.67 0.09 -3.63
N HIS A 185 16.64 0.65 -2.99
CA HIS A 185 16.27 2.06 -3.16
C HIS A 185 17.42 2.98 -2.73
N ALA A 186 17.94 2.84 -1.51
CA ALA A 186 19.06 3.63 -1.00
C ALA A 186 20.26 3.65 -1.95
N GLN A 187 20.65 2.48 -2.49
CA GLN A 187 21.75 2.35 -3.45
C GLN A 187 21.52 3.13 -4.76
N ARG A 188 20.25 3.23 -5.21
CA ARG A 188 19.91 3.92 -6.47
C ARG A 188 19.72 5.42 -6.33
N THR A 189 19.49 5.93 -5.12
CA THR A 189 19.21 7.36 -4.89
C THR A 189 20.37 8.29 -5.23
N GLY A 190 21.61 7.78 -5.25
CA GLY A 190 22.81 8.61 -5.28
C GLY A 190 23.12 9.30 -3.94
N LEU A 191 22.35 9.01 -2.88
CA LEU A 191 22.50 9.59 -1.53
C LEU A 191 23.10 8.61 -0.52
N LEU A 192 23.62 7.46 -0.97
CA LEU A 192 24.27 6.49 -0.09
C LEU A 192 25.75 6.86 0.10
N ILE A 193 26.14 7.11 1.33
CA ILE A 193 27.52 7.45 1.73
C ILE A 193 28.01 6.54 2.85
N SER A 194 29.32 6.54 3.08
CA SER A 194 29.89 5.81 4.21
C SER A 194 29.30 6.31 5.54
N GLN A 195 29.12 5.39 6.48
CA GLN A 195 28.59 5.73 7.80
C GLN A 195 29.47 6.78 8.50
N ALA A 196 30.80 6.67 8.37
CA ALA A 196 31.75 7.65 8.91
C ALA A 196 31.56 9.05 8.31
N THR A 197 31.33 9.15 6.99
CA THR A 197 31.02 10.44 6.34
C THR A 197 29.74 11.03 6.90
N LYS A 198 28.68 10.23 7.01
CA LYS A 198 27.39 10.68 7.54
C LYS A 198 27.50 11.19 8.98
N ASP A 199 28.28 10.48 9.81
CA ASP A 199 28.47 10.85 11.22
C ASP A 199 29.38 12.06 11.43
N SER A 200 30.24 12.39 10.44
CA SER A 200 31.12 13.58 10.51
C SER A 200 30.34 14.90 10.51
N ASP A 201 29.18 14.95 9.85
CA ASP A 201 28.28 16.10 9.85
C ASP A 201 26.83 15.65 9.63
N LYS A 202 26.18 15.31 10.73
CA LYS A 202 24.81 14.77 10.71
C LYS A 202 23.77 15.75 10.17
N LYS A 203 24.03 17.06 10.23
CA LYS A 203 23.12 18.09 9.69
C LYS A 203 23.26 18.17 8.18
N LYS A 204 24.50 18.28 7.67
CA LYS A 204 24.77 18.31 6.23
C LYS A 204 24.28 17.06 5.51
N TYR A 205 24.43 15.90 6.15
CA TYR A 205 24.04 14.60 5.59
C TYR A 205 22.68 14.09 6.10
N ALA A 206 21.81 14.98 6.58
CA ALA A 206 20.49 14.62 7.10
C ALA A 206 19.61 13.91 6.04
N ALA A 207 19.76 14.21 4.75
CA ALA A 207 19.03 13.54 3.67
C ALA A 207 19.66 12.22 3.20
N TYR A 208 20.85 11.87 3.70
CA TYR A 208 21.66 10.79 3.13
C TYR A 208 21.44 9.45 3.85
N TRP A 209 21.61 8.37 3.11
CA TRP A 209 21.69 7.01 3.64
C TRP A 209 23.12 6.73 4.10
N GLY A 210 23.28 6.01 5.21
CA GLY A 210 24.59 5.53 5.66
C GLY A 210 24.75 4.04 5.40
N THR A 211 25.98 3.61 5.14
CA THR A 211 26.30 2.19 4.93
C THR A 211 26.08 1.30 6.16
N GLY A 212 25.74 1.86 7.33
CA GLY A 212 25.60 1.12 8.58
C GLY A 212 26.93 0.47 9.00
N ASP A 213 26.85 -0.78 9.45
CA ASP A 213 27.99 -1.66 9.76
C ASP A 213 28.85 -2.06 8.53
N GLY A 214 28.44 -1.67 7.32
CA GLY A 214 29.13 -2.00 6.07
C GLY A 214 28.76 -3.38 5.49
N SER A 215 28.01 -4.21 6.21
CA SER A 215 27.70 -5.59 5.80
C SER A 215 26.21 -5.88 5.81
N THR A 216 25.59 -5.89 7.00
CA THR A 216 24.23 -6.41 7.20
C THR A 216 23.18 -5.32 7.39
N THR A 217 23.63 -4.08 7.64
CA THR A 217 22.77 -2.95 8.00
C THR A 217 22.99 -1.73 7.12
N PHE A 218 22.12 -0.75 7.25
CA PHE A 218 22.24 0.60 6.69
C PHE A 218 21.46 1.58 7.57
N THR A 219 21.77 2.88 7.50
CA THR A 219 21.06 3.90 8.29
C THR A 219 20.20 4.79 7.40
N ARG A 220 18.96 5.02 7.83
CA ARG A 220 17.98 5.86 7.12
C ARG A 220 18.33 7.36 7.23
N PRO A 221 17.84 8.23 6.33
CA PRO A 221 17.95 9.68 6.49
C PRO A 221 17.41 10.15 7.85
N ASN A 222 17.85 11.33 8.30
CA ASN A 222 17.46 11.98 9.55
C ASN A 222 17.13 13.48 9.41
N PRO A 223 16.10 13.87 8.62
CA PRO A 223 15.61 15.25 8.56
C PRO A 223 15.16 15.83 9.91
N HIS A 224 14.88 15.01 10.93
CA HIS A 224 14.50 15.50 12.27
C HIS A 224 15.62 16.31 12.96
N LEU A 225 16.90 16.08 12.63
CA LEU A 225 18.01 16.84 13.20
C LEU A 225 18.04 18.32 12.81
N VAL A 226 17.36 18.66 11.72
CA VAL A 226 17.39 20.00 11.15
C VAL A 226 15.99 20.60 11.00
N GLY A 227 14.93 19.91 11.45
CA GLY A 227 13.55 20.35 11.24
C GLY A 227 13.24 20.57 9.76
N ALA A 228 13.75 19.68 8.89
CA ALA A 228 13.95 19.98 7.48
C ALA A 228 12.64 20.37 6.75
N TYR A 229 12.64 21.53 6.09
CA TYR A 229 11.71 21.81 5.01
C TYR A 229 12.19 21.15 3.73
N THR A 230 11.28 20.52 2.99
CA THR A 230 11.58 19.94 1.69
C THR A 230 11.20 20.89 0.56
N ARG A 231 11.99 20.89 -0.51
CA ARG A 231 11.74 21.64 -1.74
C ARG A 231 12.15 20.79 -2.94
N ALA A 232 11.60 21.10 -4.12
CA ALA A 232 12.13 20.56 -5.36
C ALA A 232 13.59 20.99 -5.54
N THR A 233 14.44 20.07 -6.00
CA THR A 233 15.87 20.31 -6.25
C THR A 233 16.04 21.37 -7.36
N PRO A 234 16.61 22.55 -7.05
CA PRO A 234 16.86 23.56 -8.07
C PRO A 234 17.90 23.12 -9.09
N ALA A 235 17.89 23.72 -10.28
CA ALA A 235 18.91 23.47 -11.30
C ALA A 235 20.31 23.82 -10.75
N GLY A 236 21.27 22.90 -10.93
CA GLY A 236 22.65 23.07 -10.46
C GLY A 236 22.90 22.79 -8.97
N VAL A 237 21.86 22.44 -8.21
CA VAL A 237 21.97 22.01 -6.80
C VAL A 237 21.95 20.49 -6.74
N ALA A 238 22.78 19.89 -5.90
CA ALA A 238 22.79 18.44 -5.76
C ALA A 238 21.49 17.94 -5.09
N HIS A 239 20.98 16.80 -5.54
CA HIS A 239 19.89 16.13 -4.83
C HIS A 239 20.35 15.78 -3.40
N GLY A 240 19.49 15.99 -2.41
CA GLY A 240 19.81 15.76 -1.00
C GLY A 240 20.69 16.82 -0.32
N GLU A 241 21.09 17.89 -1.02
CA GLU A 241 21.91 18.95 -0.45
C GLU A 241 21.19 19.71 0.67
N TYR A 242 21.84 19.83 1.83
CA TYR A 242 21.35 20.59 2.96
C TYR A 242 21.54 22.10 2.75
N GLN A 243 20.48 22.87 3.00
CA GLN A 243 20.49 24.32 2.97
C GLN A 243 20.14 24.85 4.37
N GLY A 244 20.98 25.73 4.91
CA GLY A 244 20.67 26.46 6.14
C GLY A 244 19.57 27.50 5.92
N ASP A 245 19.04 28.05 7.01
CA ASP A 245 18.10 29.15 6.93
C ASP A 245 18.78 30.41 6.41
N ALA A 246 18.07 31.14 5.55
CA ALA A 246 18.56 32.38 4.97
C ALA A 246 17.42 33.39 4.91
N ILE A 247 17.74 34.66 5.19
CA ILE A 247 16.88 35.80 4.90
C ILE A 247 17.34 36.47 3.60
N ARG A 248 16.44 37.21 2.95
CA ARG A 248 16.85 38.13 1.88
C ARG A 248 17.67 39.28 2.45
N ASP A 249 18.50 39.88 1.61
CA ASP A 249 19.28 41.07 1.97
C ASP A 249 18.38 42.19 2.52
N ILE A 250 18.84 42.83 3.60
CA ILE A 250 18.14 43.94 4.26
C ILE A 250 19.06 45.15 4.22
N GLN A 251 18.71 46.12 3.39
CA GLN A 251 19.48 47.35 3.21
C GLN A 251 18.81 48.54 3.90
N GLY A 252 19.62 49.42 4.49
CA GLY A 252 19.16 50.67 5.11
C GLY A 252 20.28 51.70 5.14
N THR A 253 19.94 52.99 5.22
CA THR A 253 20.91 54.08 5.33
C THR A 253 20.50 55.02 6.44
N ILE A 254 21.43 55.33 7.35
CA ILE A 254 21.27 56.37 8.36
C ILE A 254 22.13 57.55 7.91
N PRO A 255 21.55 58.70 7.54
CA PRO A 255 22.34 59.89 7.26
C PRO A 255 23.07 60.33 8.53
N PHE A 256 24.35 60.71 8.46
CA PHE A 256 25.10 61.21 9.61
C PHE A 256 25.53 62.66 9.34
N GLY A 257 24.98 63.60 10.10
CA GLY A 257 25.39 65.01 10.06
C GLY A 257 26.25 65.38 11.28
N LEU A 258 27.44 65.94 11.07
CA LEU A 258 28.40 66.33 12.13
C LEU A 258 27.84 67.31 13.20
N LEU A 259 26.64 67.88 13.01
CA LEU A 259 26.11 68.98 13.83
C LEU A 259 24.60 68.94 14.15
N ARG A 260 23.86 67.84 13.93
CA ARG A 260 22.40 67.83 14.19
C ARG A 260 21.94 66.69 15.11
N LYS A 261 21.31 67.10 16.22
CA LYS A 261 20.95 66.28 17.40
C LYS A 261 19.62 65.51 17.33
N ASN A 262 18.82 65.64 16.28
CA ASN A 262 17.45 65.13 16.30
C ASN A 262 17.12 64.36 15.02
N GLU A 263 17.59 63.13 14.93
CA GLU A 263 16.95 62.14 14.07
C GLU A 263 16.01 61.32 14.96
N ASN A 264 14.75 61.19 14.56
CA ASN A 264 13.76 60.32 15.22
C ASN A 264 13.70 58.99 14.42
N PRO A 265 14.66 58.07 14.59
CA PRO A 265 14.61 56.79 13.91
C PRO A 265 13.34 56.02 14.30
N GLN A 266 12.69 55.43 13.30
CA GLN A 266 11.46 54.63 13.45
C GLN A 266 11.68 53.21 12.92
N GLY A 267 10.78 52.30 13.28
CA GLY A 267 10.87 50.90 12.87
C GLY A 267 11.99 50.16 13.60
N SER A 268 12.82 49.43 12.84
CA SER A 268 13.94 48.64 13.37
C SER A 268 15.13 49.49 13.85
N PHE A 269 15.17 50.78 13.52
CA PHE A 269 16.21 51.68 14.04
C PHE A 269 15.69 52.46 15.24
N TYR A 270 16.54 52.63 16.26
CA TYR A 270 16.26 53.53 17.38
C TYR A 270 17.52 54.18 17.95
N GLY A 271 17.37 55.39 18.48
CA GLY A 271 18.45 56.16 19.08
C GLY A 271 18.49 56.01 20.60
N THR A 272 19.68 55.96 21.19
CA THR A 272 19.86 56.17 22.64
C THR A 272 20.87 57.28 22.88
N ASN A 273 20.54 58.21 23.77
CA ASN A 273 21.47 59.23 24.21
C ASN A 273 22.40 58.65 25.27
N ARG A 274 23.72 58.83 25.09
CA ARG A 274 24.69 58.62 26.18
C ARG A 274 25.04 59.97 26.81
N SER A 275 25.18 60.00 28.14
CA SER A 275 25.67 61.18 28.86
C SER A 275 27.13 61.46 28.48
N SER A 276 27.40 62.74 28.20
CA SER A 276 28.69 63.37 27.88
C SER A 276 29.94 62.61 28.30
N GLN A 277 30.79 62.27 27.33
CA GLN A 277 32.18 61.87 27.55
C GLN A 277 33.09 63.03 27.14
N GLU A 278 34.01 63.43 28.02
CA GLU A 278 35.08 64.37 27.68
C GLU A 278 36.01 63.72 26.64
N TYR A 279 36.19 64.39 25.51
CA TYR A 279 37.30 64.13 24.60
C TYR A 279 38.17 65.38 24.62
N GLY A 280 39.32 65.34 25.30
CA GLY A 280 40.33 66.40 25.21
C GLY A 280 40.82 66.50 23.76
N ILE A 281 41.09 67.66 23.19
CA ILE A 281 42.27 68.51 23.48
C ILE A 281 41.92 69.96 23.06
N THR A 282 42.02 70.90 24.00
CA THR A 282 42.04 72.37 23.81
C THR A 282 40.79 73.07 23.21
N SER A 283 39.58 72.82 23.73
CA SER A 283 38.51 73.81 23.97
C SER A 283 37.22 73.08 24.30
N ALA A 284 36.59 73.45 25.42
CA ALA A 284 35.41 72.79 25.99
C ALA A 284 34.20 72.85 25.04
N GLY A 285 33.92 71.74 24.35
CA GLY A 285 32.66 71.50 23.64
C GLY A 285 32.11 70.13 24.05
N TYR A 286 31.00 70.12 24.80
CA TYR A 286 30.29 68.89 25.14
C TYR A 286 29.56 68.35 23.91
N TYR A 287 30.05 67.26 23.32
CA TYR A 287 29.31 66.50 22.32
C TYR A 287 28.57 65.34 22.99
N ASN A 288 27.28 65.18 22.66
CA ASN A 288 26.52 64.00 23.09
C ASN A 288 26.83 62.87 22.11
N GLU A 289 27.30 61.72 22.61
CA GLU A 289 27.44 60.50 21.81
C GLU A 289 26.03 59.93 21.58
N GLY A 290 25.48 60.14 20.38
CA GLY A 290 24.25 59.49 19.93
C GLY A 290 24.58 58.11 19.37
N ARG A 291 23.94 57.06 19.88
CA ARG A 291 24.04 55.70 19.32
C ARG A 291 22.78 55.37 18.54
N VAL A 292 22.94 54.82 17.35
CA VAL A 292 21.83 54.20 16.61
C VAL A 292 21.95 52.70 16.73
N HIS A 293 20.86 52.07 17.16
CA HIS A 293 20.72 50.63 17.27
C HIS A 293 19.86 50.10 16.13
N PHE A 294 20.16 48.89 15.68
CA PHE A 294 19.33 48.12 14.77
C PHE A 294 18.76 46.91 15.51
N ASP A 295 17.45 46.88 15.65
CA ASP A 295 16.70 45.82 16.32
C ASP A 295 15.40 45.54 15.57
N VAL A 296 15.38 44.41 14.86
CA VAL A 296 14.25 43.97 14.03
C VAL A 296 13.07 43.49 14.89
N SER A 297 13.30 43.11 16.16
CA SER A 297 12.24 42.64 17.07
C SER A 297 11.16 43.70 17.34
N ARG A 298 11.49 44.97 17.09
CA ARG A 298 10.57 46.12 17.21
C ARG A 298 9.45 46.12 16.19
N VAL A 299 9.60 45.40 15.06
CA VAL A 299 8.65 45.41 13.94
C VAL A 299 8.20 44.03 13.49
N VAL A 300 8.95 42.98 13.83
CA VAL A 300 8.58 41.59 13.53
C VAL A 300 8.98 40.64 14.67
N PRO A 301 8.32 39.48 14.83
CA PRO A 301 8.79 38.44 15.74
C PRO A 301 10.18 37.93 15.34
N THR A 302 11.04 37.71 16.34
CA THR A 302 12.39 37.17 16.14
C THR A 302 12.59 35.90 16.96
N ALA A 303 13.35 34.95 16.41
CA ALA A 303 13.74 33.70 17.07
C ALA A 303 15.18 33.33 16.67
N SER A 304 15.74 32.29 17.29
CA SER A 304 17.07 31.77 16.96
C SER A 304 17.16 31.07 15.59
N GLU A 305 16.02 30.80 14.96
CA GLU A 305 15.91 30.17 13.63
C GLU A 305 14.86 30.93 12.83
N ASN A 306 15.21 31.30 11.60
CA ASN A 306 14.31 31.94 10.66
C ASN A 306 13.37 30.91 10.02
N ARG A 307 12.06 30.99 10.33
CA ARG A 307 11.05 30.07 9.82
C ARG A 307 9.68 30.73 9.69
N PRO A 308 8.86 30.31 8.71
CA PRO A 308 7.43 30.64 8.70
C PRO A 308 6.68 29.86 9.80
N HIS A 309 5.39 30.13 9.96
CA HIS A 309 4.52 29.25 10.75
C HIS A 309 4.48 27.85 10.13
N SER A 310 4.60 26.82 10.97
CA SER A 310 4.61 25.43 10.56
C SER A 310 3.97 24.51 11.60
N ILE A 311 3.63 23.29 11.18
CA ILE A 311 3.15 22.20 12.03
C ILE A 311 4.09 21.02 11.81
N ASN A 312 4.51 20.39 12.91
CA ASN A 312 5.42 19.25 12.85
C ASN A 312 4.64 17.94 12.71
N TYR A 313 4.86 17.24 11.59
CA TYR A 313 4.36 15.89 11.36
C TYR A 313 5.50 14.88 11.32
N ALA A 314 5.18 13.61 11.60
CA ALA A 314 6.16 12.53 11.48
C ALA A 314 6.44 12.24 10.00
N ALA A 315 7.70 12.34 9.58
CA ALA A 315 8.11 11.96 8.24
C ALA A 315 8.50 10.48 8.23
N LYS A 316 7.83 9.68 7.39
CA LYS A 316 8.09 8.24 7.26
C LYS A 316 8.38 7.87 5.81
N ILE A 317 9.11 6.78 5.62
CA ILE A 317 9.43 6.22 4.31
C ILE A 317 8.86 4.80 4.19
N HIS A 318 8.27 4.48 3.04
CA HIS A 318 7.68 3.17 2.80
C HIS A 318 8.74 2.12 2.49
N ARG A 319 8.68 0.98 3.19
CA ARG A 319 9.71 -0.08 3.15
C ARG A 319 9.65 -0.97 1.92
N GLY A 320 8.50 -0.97 1.22
CA GLY A 320 8.28 -1.82 0.06
C GLY A 320 7.58 -3.15 0.35
N TRP A 321 7.21 -3.40 1.61
CA TRP A 321 6.59 -4.65 2.07
C TRP A 321 5.74 -4.42 3.33
N MET A 322 4.80 -5.33 3.59
CA MET A 322 3.98 -5.41 4.80
C MET A 322 3.88 -6.86 5.27
#